data_AF-A0A7S2NEN4-F1
#
_entry.id   AF-A0A7S2NEN4-F1
#
_cell.length_a   1.000
_cell.length_b   1.000
_cell.length_c   1.000
_cell.angle_alpha   90.00
_cell.angle_beta   90.00
_cell.angle_gamma   90.00
#
_symmetry.space_group_name_H-M   'P 1'
#
loop_
_entity.id
_entity.type
_entity.pdbx_description
1 polymer ?
#
loop_
_entity_poly.entity_id
_entity_poly.type
_entity_poly.pdbx_seq_one_letter_code
_entity_poly.pdbx_strand_id
1 'polypeptide(L)'
;LPVALAKVDLSRCMARIWNDGRGGQCTRKTPPDGDLCRMHVGCRLKHGRVDEPLPEEVRLEMERHQKAQEQQRASRPMTRGRALVEAAALAGDARATRAAGVASAASGVAS
;
A
#
# COMPACT_ATOMS: atom_id res chain seq x y z
N LEU A 1 12.86 -26.58 -4.21
CA LEU A 1 13.07 -25.59 -3.13
C LEU A 1 11.69 -25.13 -2.66
N PRO A 2 11.37 -25.18 -1.36
CA PRO A 2 10.02 -24.85 -0.91
C PRO A 2 9.78 -23.36 -1.09
N VAL A 3 8.71 -23.03 -1.83
CA VAL A 3 8.25 -21.67 -2.06
C VAL A 3 7.97 -21.04 -0.71
N ALA A 4 8.53 -19.86 -0.43
CA ALA A 4 8.31 -19.14 0.81
C ALA A 4 6.79 -18.98 1.03
N LEU A 5 6.25 -19.74 1.97
CA LEU A 5 4.85 -19.66 2.40
C LEU A 5 4.69 -18.33 3.14
N ALA A 6 4.49 -17.25 2.38
CA ALA A 6 3.82 -16.07 2.91
C ALA A 6 2.57 -16.58 3.62
N LYS A 7 2.40 -16.23 4.90
CA LYS A 7 1.33 -16.75 5.78
C LYS A 7 -0.03 -16.62 5.07
N VAL A 8 -0.51 -17.71 4.47
CA VAL A 8 -1.79 -17.78 3.76
C VAL A 8 -2.89 -17.96 4.79
N ASP A 9 -3.90 -17.11 4.74
CA ASP A 9 -5.07 -17.19 5.60
C ASP A 9 -6.22 -17.91 4.86
N LEU A 10 -6.53 -19.13 5.27
CA LEU A 10 -7.58 -19.94 4.65
C LEU A 10 -8.99 -19.37 4.82
N SER A 11 -9.22 -18.44 5.75
CA SER A 11 -10.51 -17.75 5.88
C SER A 11 -10.70 -16.62 4.88
N ARG A 12 -9.73 -16.39 4.00
CA ARG A 12 -9.74 -15.33 2.98
C ARG A 12 -9.60 -15.90 1.59
N CYS A 13 -9.91 -15.07 0.61
CA CYS A 13 -9.84 -15.42 -0.80
C CYS A 13 -8.40 -15.79 -1.20
N MET A 14 -8.23 -16.95 -1.82
CA MET A 14 -6.95 -17.49 -2.29
C MET A 14 -6.38 -16.79 -3.52
N ALA A 15 -7.10 -15.82 -4.10
CA ALA A 15 -6.60 -15.05 -5.21
C ALA A 15 -5.43 -14.15 -4.78
N ARG A 16 -4.38 -14.12 -5.60
CA ARG A 16 -3.29 -13.15 -5.46
C ARG A 16 -3.71 -11.79 -6.00
N ILE A 17 -3.34 -10.73 -5.28
CA ILE A 17 -3.56 -9.34 -5.68
C ILE A 17 -2.25 -8.65 -6.01
N TRP A 18 -2.31 -7.52 -6.72
CA TRP A 18 -1.14 -6.75 -7.13
C TRP A 18 -0.36 -6.16 -5.95
N ASN A 19 -1.07 -5.47 -5.03
CA ASN A 19 -0.50 -4.84 -3.84
C ASN A 19 0.76 -3.99 -4.12
N ASP A 20 0.62 -3.00 -5.00
CA ASP A 20 1.71 -2.10 -5.41
C ASP A 20 2.95 -2.82 -5.99
N GLY A 21 2.72 -3.95 -6.66
CA GLY A 21 3.76 -4.80 -7.21
C GLY A 21 4.46 -5.70 -6.18
N ARG A 22 4.00 -5.74 -4.92
CA ARG A 22 4.56 -6.62 -3.87
C ARG A 22 3.85 -7.98 -3.79
N GLY A 23 2.71 -8.11 -4.45
CA GLY A 23 1.84 -9.26 -4.28
C GLY A 23 1.15 -9.29 -2.92
N GLY A 24 0.17 -10.18 -2.79
CA GLY A 24 -0.52 -10.44 -1.53
C GLY A 24 -1.74 -11.31 -1.71
N GLN A 25 -2.34 -11.74 -0.60
CA GLN A 25 -3.62 -12.43 -0.61
C GLN A 25 -4.77 -11.43 -0.62
N CYS A 26 -5.79 -11.69 -1.43
CA CYS A 26 -7.04 -10.92 -1.38
C CYS A 26 -7.62 -10.93 0.05
N THR A 27 -7.95 -9.76 0.59
CA THR A 27 -8.38 -9.60 1.98
C THR A 27 -9.86 -9.95 2.22
N ARG A 28 -10.62 -10.24 1.16
CA ARG A 28 -12.04 -10.55 1.25
C ARG A 28 -12.27 -11.96 1.79
N LYS A 29 -13.33 -12.10 2.60
CA LYS A 29 -13.80 -13.41 3.06
C LYS A 29 -14.29 -14.27 1.90
N THR A 30 -14.10 -15.57 2.05
CA THR A 30 -14.67 -16.59 1.17
C THR A 30 -16.09 -16.98 1.62
N PRO A 31 -16.93 -17.49 0.71
CA PRO A 31 -18.14 -18.19 1.10
C PRO A 31 -17.79 -19.49 1.85
N PRO A 32 -18.72 -20.08 2.63
CA PRO A 32 -18.46 -21.25 3.46
C PRO A 32 -17.82 -22.43 2.72
N ASP A 33 -18.27 -22.68 1.49
CA ASP A 33 -17.85 -23.84 0.69
C ASP A 33 -16.89 -23.46 -0.45
N GLY A 34 -16.22 -22.31 -0.34
CA GLY A 34 -15.34 -21.80 -1.38
C GLY A 34 -14.03 -21.26 -0.86
N ASP A 35 -13.11 -21.14 -1.80
CA ASP A 35 -11.73 -20.68 -1.63
C ASP A 35 -11.51 -19.30 -2.29
N LEU A 36 -12.47 -18.83 -3.07
CA LEU A 36 -12.47 -17.52 -3.73
C LEU A 36 -13.67 -16.67 -3.29
N CYS A 37 -13.47 -15.36 -3.18
CA CYS A 37 -14.57 -14.42 -2.94
C CYS A 37 -15.42 -14.22 -4.20
N ARG A 38 -16.61 -13.64 -4.04
CA ARG A 38 -17.56 -13.36 -5.14
C ARG A 38 -16.98 -12.56 -6.32
N MET A 39 -15.88 -11.83 -6.12
CA MET A 39 -15.22 -11.08 -7.20
C MET A 39 -14.14 -11.84 -7.94
N HIS A 40 -13.71 -12.99 -7.42
CA HIS A 40 -12.68 -13.82 -8.04
C HIS A 40 -13.19 -15.21 -8.45
N VAL A 41 -14.33 -15.64 -7.91
CA VAL A 41 -15.04 -16.82 -8.42
C VAL A 41 -15.47 -16.59 -9.88
N GLY A 42 -15.21 -17.57 -10.74
CA GLY A 42 -15.56 -17.50 -12.17
C GLY A 42 -14.76 -16.49 -13.00
N CYS A 43 -13.75 -15.83 -12.41
CA CYS A 43 -12.89 -14.87 -13.09
C CYS A 43 -11.49 -15.44 -13.31
N ARG A 44 -10.81 -15.01 -14.39
CA ARG A 44 -9.40 -15.34 -14.59
C ARG A 44 -8.55 -14.65 -13.53
N LEU A 45 -7.84 -15.43 -12.71
CA LEU A 45 -6.93 -14.93 -11.68
C LEU A 45 -5.66 -14.37 -12.32
N LYS A 46 -5.64 -13.07 -12.62
CA LYS A 46 -4.55 -12.39 -13.34
C LYS A 46 -3.16 -12.61 -12.72
N HIS A 47 -3.09 -12.76 -11.40
CA HIS A 47 -1.83 -12.93 -10.66
C HIS A 47 -1.69 -14.33 -10.05
N GLY A 48 -2.54 -15.27 -10.44
CA GLY A 48 -2.57 -16.64 -9.90
C GLY A 48 -3.15 -16.76 -8.49
N ARG A 49 -3.01 -17.94 -7.90
CA ARG A 49 -3.39 -18.20 -6.51
C ARG A 49 -2.19 -18.01 -5.56
N VAL A 50 -2.47 -17.89 -4.28
CA VAL A 50 -1.44 -17.69 -3.24
C VAL A 50 -0.73 -18.96 -2.79
N ASP A 51 -1.39 -20.12 -2.94
CA ASP A 51 -0.88 -21.46 -2.67
C ASP A 51 -0.12 -22.06 -3.86
N GLU A 52 -0.25 -21.46 -5.04
CA GLU A 52 0.51 -21.81 -6.24
C GLU A 52 1.79 -20.97 -6.35
N PRO A 53 2.84 -21.49 -7.01
CA PRO A 53 4.00 -20.69 -7.40
C PRO A 53 3.59 -19.43 -8.15
N LEU A 54 4.26 -18.31 -7.86
CA LEU A 54 4.02 -17.06 -8.59
C LEU A 54 4.42 -17.27 -10.07
N PRO A 55 3.51 -17.04 -11.04
CA PRO A 55 3.85 -17.16 -12.45
C PRO A 55 5.02 -16.22 -12.82
N GLU A 56 5.92 -16.71 -13.67
CA GLU A 56 7.18 -16.02 -13.99
C GLU A 56 6.92 -14.63 -14.58
N GLU A 57 5.95 -14.53 -15.49
CA GLU A 57 5.54 -13.28 -16.13
C GLU A 57 5.05 -12.24 -15.11
N VAL A 58 4.29 -12.69 -14.10
CA VAL A 58 3.77 -11.82 -13.02
C VAL A 58 4.92 -11.41 -12.10
N ARG A 59 5.85 -12.32 -11.81
CA ARG A 59 7.05 -12.03 -11.00
C ARG A 59 7.91 -10.94 -11.64
N LEU A 60 8.19 -11.05 -12.93
CA LEU A 60 8.97 -10.06 -13.68
C LEU A 60 8.27 -8.71 -13.76
N GLU A 61 6.93 -8.69 -13.89
CA GLU A 61 6.15 -7.46 -13.85
C GLU A 61 6.24 -6.77 -12.48
N MET A 62 6.07 -7.55 -11.40
CA MET A 62 6.18 -7.08 -10.03
C MET A 62 7.57 -6.50 -9.74
N GLU A 63 8.64 -7.21 -10.14
CA GLU A 63 10.01 -6.76 -9.95
C GLU A 63 10.30 -5.46 -10.71
N ARG A 64 9.84 -5.34 -11.97
CA ARG A 64 9.96 -4.10 -12.75
C ARG A 64 9.26 -2.93 -12.08
N HIS A 65 8.05 -3.14 -11.56
CA HIS A 65 7.30 -2.11 -10.85
C HIS A 65 8.02 -1.64 -9.57
N GLN A 66 8.55 -2.57 -8.79
CA GLN A 66 9.31 -2.26 -7.58
C GLN A 66 10.57 -1.44 -7.90
N LYS A 67 11.34 -1.84 -8.91
CA LYS A 67 12.53 -1.11 -9.38
C LYS A 67 12.16 0.31 -9.84
N ALA A 68 11.09 0.45 -10.62
CA ALA A 68 10.63 1.77 -11.07
C ALA A 68 10.22 2.68 -9.91
N GLN A 69 9.50 2.13 -8.91
CA GLN A 69 9.13 2.85 -7.69
C GLN A 69 10.34 3.29 -6.88
N GLU A 70 11.34 2.42 -6.72
CA GLU A 70 12.58 2.75 -6.04
C GLU A 70 13.33 3.88 -6.76
N GLN A 71 13.47 3.78 -8.08
CA GLN A 71 14.08 4.84 -8.89
C GLN A 71 13.30 6.16 -8.82
N GLN A 72 11.97 6.12 -8.86
CA GLN A 72 11.13 7.31 -8.69
C GLN A 72 11.27 7.91 -7.29
N ARG A 73 11.39 7.10 -6.25
CA ARG A 73 11.64 7.57 -4.88
C ARG A 73 13.02 8.17 -4.73
N ALA A 74 14.04 7.56 -5.32
CA ALA A 74 15.42 8.06 -5.31
C ALA A 74 15.58 9.35 -6.12
N SER A 75 14.85 9.48 -7.23
CA SER A 75 14.90 10.67 -8.09
C SER A 75 13.94 11.78 -7.67
N ARG A 76 12.96 11.50 -6.79
CA ARG A 76 12.02 12.52 -6.32
C ARG A 76 12.78 13.56 -5.48
N PRO A 77 12.88 14.83 -5.91
CA PRO A 77 13.44 15.86 -5.07
C PRO A 77 12.57 16.00 -3.82
N MET A 78 13.20 15.94 -2.66
CA MET A 78 12.59 15.99 -1.32
C MET A 78 11.82 17.31 -1.05
N THR A 79 11.84 18.25 -1.99
CA THR A 79 11.46 19.65 -1.81
C THR A 79 10.00 19.98 -2.16
N ARG A 80 9.17 19.10 -2.74
CA ARG A 80 7.80 19.53 -3.10
C ARG A 80 6.91 19.93 -1.91
N GLY A 81 7.07 19.31 -0.74
CA GLY A 81 6.35 19.73 0.47
C GLY A 81 7.01 20.92 1.18
N ARG A 82 8.35 20.94 1.23
CA ARG A 82 9.11 21.97 1.96
C ARG A 82 9.23 23.28 1.18
N ALA A 83 9.34 23.24 -0.15
CA ALA A 83 9.42 24.43 -0.99
C ALA A 83 8.07 25.15 -1.11
N LEU A 84 6.93 24.46 -1.08
CA LEU A 84 5.62 25.12 -1.04
C LEU A 84 5.36 25.77 0.32
N VAL A 85 5.78 25.13 1.42
CA VAL A 85 5.69 25.70 2.78
C VAL A 85 6.67 26.86 2.98
N GLU A 86 7.91 26.76 2.47
CA GLU A 86 8.90 27.85 2.51
C GLU A 86 8.50 29.02 1.59
N ALA A 87 7.96 28.76 0.40
CA ALA A 87 7.46 29.83 -0.48
C ALA A 87 6.24 30.56 0.12
N ALA A 88 5.34 29.84 0.80
CA ALA A 88 4.21 30.45 1.51
C ALA A 88 4.65 31.30 2.71
N ALA A 89 5.70 30.88 3.44
CA ALA A 89 6.26 31.64 4.56
C ALA A 89 6.96 32.93 4.11
N LEU A 90 7.56 32.95 2.90
CA LEU A 90 8.24 34.11 2.33
C LEU A 90 7.30 35.12 1.65
N ALA A 91 6.05 34.72 1.33
CA ALA A 91 5.09 35.56 0.61
C ALA A 91 4.39 36.64 1.46
N GLY A 92 4.62 36.67 2.79
CA GLY A 92 4.37 37.85 3.61
C GLY A 92 2.97 38.49 3.53
N ASP A 93 1.90 37.72 3.29
CA ASP A 93 0.54 38.28 3.26
C ASP A 93 -0.08 38.24 4.67
N ALA A 94 -0.01 39.38 5.36
CA ALA A 94 -0.40 39.56 6.75
C ALA A 94 -1.93 39.50 7.03
N ARG A 95 -2.75 38.97 6.11
CA ARG A 95 -4.22 38.92 6.26
C ARG A 95 -4.82 37.53 6.50
N ALA A 96 -4.05 36.60 7.08
CA ALA A 96 -4.60 35.29 7.47
C ALA A 96 -4.13 34.79 8.84
N THR A 97 -3.91 35.67 9.81
CA THR A 97 -3.64 35.26 11.20
C THR A 97 -4.92 35.04 12.00
N ARG A 98 -5.81 34.13 11.57
CA ARG A 98 -6.81 33.47 12.44
C ARG A 98 -7.16 32.06 11.95
N ALA A 99 -6.21 31.13 12.09
CA ALA A 99 -6.49 29.71 12.32
C ALA A 99 -5.23 28.96 12.81
N ALA A 100 -4.41 29.60 13.67
CA ALA A 100 -3.38 28.91 14.43
C ALA A 100 -3.89 28.78 15.86
N GLY A 101 -4.62 27.68 16.10
CA GLY A 101 -5.17 27.37 17.41
C GLY A 101 -5.70 25.95 17.41
N VAL A 102 -4.81 24.96 17.41
CA VAL A 102 -4.66 24.01 18.52
C VAL A 102 -3.56 23.00 18.17
N ALA A 103 -2.36 23.23 18.70
CA ALA A 103 -1.48 22.14 19.06
C ALA A 103 -0.98 22.40 20.47
N SER A 104 -1.21 21.41 21.33
CA SER A 104 -0.41 21.05 22.51
C SER A 104 -1.01 21.27 23.90
N ALA A 105 -0.87 20.18 24.67
CA ALA A 105 -0.70 20.07 26.13
C ALA A 105 -1.90 19.72 27.02
N ALA A 106 -1.92 18.46 27.46
CA ALA A 106 -1.96 18.06 28.88
C ALA A 106 -1.40 16.63 28.97
N SER A 107 -0.11 16.43 29.29
CA SER A 107 0.43 16.21 30.65
C SER A 107 -0.41 15.26 31.50
N GLY A 108 0.16 14.11 31.87
CA GLY A 108 -0.41 13.18 32.86
C GLY A 108 -0.28 13.69 34.29
N VAL A 109 -1.04 13.10 35.23
CA VAL A 109 -0.60 12.23 36.36
C VAL A 109 -1.78 11.88 37.30
N ALA A 110 -1.70 10.66 37.86
CA ALA A 110 -2.15 10.20 39.19
C ALA A 110 -3.62 10.35 39.65
N SER A 111 -4.28 9.23 39.97
CA SER A 111 -4.18 8.52 41.27
C SER A 111 -4.88 7.16 41.20
#